data_AF-A0A256XVU2-F1
#
_entry.id   AF-A0A256XVU2-F1
#
_cell.length_a   1.000
_cell.length_b   1.000
_cell.length_c   1.000
_cell.angle_alpha   90.00
_cell.angle_beta   90.00
_cell.angle_gamma   90.00
#
_symmetry.space_group_name_H-M   'P 1'
#
loop_
_entity.id
_entity.type
_entity.pdbx_description
1 polymer ?
#
loop_
_entity_poly.entity_id
_entity_poly.type
_entity_poly.pdbx_seq_one_letter_code
_entity_poly.pdbx_strand_id
1 'polypeptide(L)'
;MGYYKYVAALWKRPKQTQLAVLMKQRLIKWRREPTIVRVEKPTRINRARALGYKAKQGFVVVRVRVRKGGLNRPRPRSGRRPKRMGIGYAPHKSAQLIAEERAARKYPNLVVLGSYWVGEDGVYKWYEVVMVDPAHPVIKSDKERNWVCGFKKVLKK
;
A
#
# COMPACT_ATOMS: atom_id res chain seq x y z
N MET A 1 -18.74 -22.47 -6.49
CA MET A 1 -17.38 -22.24 -5.96
C MET A 1 -16.65 -21.29 -6.91
N GLY A 2 -16.40 -20.02 -6.56
CA GLY A 2 -15.94 -19.00 -7.53
C GLY A 2 -14.42 -18.83 -7.61
N TYR A 3 -13.91 -18.37 -8.77
CA TYR A 3 -12.50 -18.05 -9.03
C TYR A 3 -11.79 -17.33 -7.87
N TYR A 4 -12.42 -16.30 -7.28
CA TYR A 4 -11.83 -15.53 -6.19
C TYR A 4 -11.55 -16.33 -4.91
N LYS A 5 -12.31 -17.40 -4.65
CA LYS A 5 -12.11 -18.29 -3.50
C LYS A 5 -10.81 -19.08 -3.66
N TYR A 6 -10.52 -19.57 -4.86
CA TYR A 6 -9.27 -20.28 -5.16
C TYR A 6 -8.06 -19.35 -5.07
N VAL A 7 -8.16 -18.13 -5.61
CA VAL A 7 -7.13 -17.11 -5.43
C VAL A 7 -6.92 -16.82 -3.93
N ALA A 8 -7.99 -16.71 -3.15
CA ALA A 8 -7.86 -16.51 -1.71
C ALA A 8 -7.13 -17.67 -1.01
N ALA A 9 -7.43 -18.92 -1.39
CA ALA A 9 -6.79 -20.10 -0.85
C ALA A 9 -5.29 -20.16 -1.15
N LEU A 10 -4.88 -19.88 -2.39
CA LEU A 10 -3.46 -19.82 -2.79
C LEU A 10 -2.67 -18.81 -1.94
N TRP A 11 -3.27 -17.66 -1.69
CA TRP A 11 -2.65 -16.58 -0.92
C TRP A 11 -2.67 -16.80 0.62
N LYS A 12 -3.33 -17.84 1.14
CA LYS A 12 -3.25 -18.18 2.59
C LYS A 12 -1.88 -18.76 2.95
N ARG A 13 -1.29 -19.57 2.07
CA ARG A 13 0.04 -20.20 2.26
C ARG A 13 0.93 -19.95 1.04
N PRO A 14 1.39 -18.70 0.84
CA PRO A 14 2.08 -18.31 -0.39
C PRO A 14 3.47 -18.96 -0.55
N LYS A 15 4.09 -19.44 0.54
CA LYS A 15 5.41 -20.09 0.52
C LYS A 15 5.36 -21.59 0.14
N GLN A 16 4.20 -22.24 0.30
CA GLN A 16 4.05 -23.69 0.12
C GLN A 16 3.44 -24.06 -1.24
N THR A 17 2.89 -23.09 -1.95
CA THR A 17 2.19 -23.30 -3.22
C THR A 17 3.06 -22.88 -4.40
N GLN A 18 2.62 -23.17 -5.63
CA GLN A 18 3.24 -22.67 -6.87
C GLN A 18 3.45 -21.14 -6.88
N LEU A 19 2.68 -20.41 -6.06
CA LEU A 19 2.84 -18.98 -5.84
C LEU A 19 4.24 -18.60 -5.33
N ALA A 20 4.94 -19.49 -4.62
CA ALA A 20 6.26 -19.23 -4.06
C ALA A 20 7.31 -18.93 -5.15
N VAL A 21 7.31 -19.74 -6.22
CA VAL A 21 8.23 -19.59 -7.36
C VAL A 21 8.01 -18.25 -8.05
N LEU A 22 6.74 -17.94 -8.31
CA LEU A 22 6.33 -16.69 -8.96
C LEU A 22 6.59 -15.45 -8.09
N MET A 23 6.42 -15.56 -6.76
CA MET A 23 6.78 -14.49 -5.82
C MET A 23 8.29 -14.28 -5.75
N LYS A 24 9.09 -15.34 -5.80
CA LYS A 24 10.56 -15.22 -5.83
C LYS A 24 11.03 -14.41 -7.05
N GLN A 25 10.51 -14.72 -8.24
CA GLN A 25 10.80 -13.97 -9.47
C GLN A 25 10.36 -12.50 -9.36
N ARG A 26 9.15 -12.25 -8.83
CA ARG A 26 8.64 -10.89 -8.62
C ARG A 26 9.48 -10.09 -7.62
N LEU A 27 9.89 -10.68 -6.50
CA LEU A 27 10.70 -10.02 -5.49
C LEU A 27 12.10 -9.65 -6.02
N ILE A 28 12.67 -10.42 -6.95
CA ILE A 28 13.92 -10.05 -7.64
C ILE A 28 13.71 -8.75 -8.44
N LYS A 29 12.61 -8.67 -9.21
CA LYS A 29 12.26 -7.47 -9.99
C LYS A 29 11.94 -6.27 -9.08
N TRP A 30 11.11 -6.46 -8.06
CA TRP A 30 10.66 -5.39 -7.17
C TRP A 30 11.76 -4.80 -6.28
N ARG A 31 12.87 -5.53 -6.08
CA ARG A 31 14.06 -4.98 -5.39
C ARG A 31 14.75 -3.90 -6.22
N ARG A 32 14.72 -4.03 -7.55
CA ARG A 32 15.30 -3.07 -8.50
C ARG A 32 14.35 -1.92 -8.84
N GLU A 33 13.05 -2.11 -8.65
CA GLU A 33 12.03 -1.08 -8.83
C GLU A 33 12.16 0.06 -7.78
N PRO A 34 11.70 1.28 -8.11
CA PRO A 34 11.69 2.39 -7.16
C PRO A 34 10.68 2.14 -6.03
N THR A 35 10.77 2.93 -4.95
CA THR A 35 9.95 2.75 -3.74
C THR A 35 8.44 2.83 -3.99
N ILE A 36 8.00 3.63 -4.97
CA ILE A 36 6.58 3.79 -5.32
C ILE A 36 6.41 3.65 -6.82
N VAL A 37 5.71 2.60 -7.26
CA VAL A 37 5.47 2.24 -8.66
C VAL A 37 3.97 2.16 -8.93
N ARG A 38 3.50 2.77 -10.02
CA ARG A 38 2.13 2.54 -10.51
C ARG A 38 2.07 1.19 -11.20
N VAL A 39 1.07 0.39 -10.85
CA VAL A 39 0.82 -0.93 -11.45
C VAL A 39 -0.45 -0.86 -12.29
N GLU A 40 -0.41 -1.45 -13.49
CA GLU A 40 -1.56 -1.45 -14.40
C GLU A 40 -2.73 -2.27 -13.88
N LYS A 41 -2.44 -3.48 -13.35
CA LYS A 41 -3.43 -4.42 -12.83
C LYS A 41 -3.05 -4.87 -11.42
N PRO A 42 -4.02 -5.04 -10.50
CA PRO A 42 -3.73 -5.50 -9.15
C PRO A 42 -3.13 -6.89 -9.16
N THR A 43 -2.08 -7.10 -8.36
CA THR A 43 -1.44 -8.41 -8.23
C THR A 43 -2.38 -9.43 -7.59
N ARG A 44 -3.24 -8.96 -6.67
CA ARG A 44 -4.19 -9.79 -5.93
C ARG A 44 -5.61 -9.26 -6.14
N ILE A 45 -6.23 -9.69 -7.22
CA ILE A 45 -7.55 -9.19 -7.65
C ILE A 45 -8.66 -9.42 -6.62
N ASN A 46 -8.66 -10.55 -5.91
CA ASN A 46 -9.68 -10.84 -4.89
C ASN A 46 -9.65 -9.82 -3.73
N ARG A 47 -8.46 -9.45 -3.23
CA ARG A 47 -8.35 -8.43 -2.17
C ARG A 47 -8.60 -7.02 -2.69
N ALA A 48 -8.11 -6.70 -3.88
CA ALA A 48 -8.40 -5.41 -4.50
C ALA A 48 -9.91 -5.19 -4.67
N ARG A 49 -10.65 -6.20 -5.17
CA ARG A 49 -12.11 -6.16 -5.30
C ARG A 49 -12.82 -5.99 -3.96
N ALA A 50 -12.37 -6.71 -2.91
CA ALA A 50 -12.91 -6.57 -1.57
C ALA A 50 -12.74 -5.15 -0.98
N LEU A 51 -11.65 -4.45 -1.34
CA LEU A 51 -11.42 -3.05 -0.97
C LEU A 51 -12.18 -2.06 -1.86
N GLY A 52 -12.82 -2.54 -2.94
CA GLY A 52 -13.62 -1.70 -3.82
C GLY A 52 -13.02 -1.37 -5.18
N TYR A 53 -11.92 -2.02 -5.57
CA TYR A 53 -11.36 -1.84 -6.90
C TYR A 53 -12.37 -2.20 -7.99
N LYS A 54 -12.55 -1.29 -8.96
CA LYS A 54 -13.26 -1.57 -10.21
C LYS A 54 -12.32 -1.36 -11.39
N ALA A 55 -12.41 -2.22 -12.40
CA ALA A 55 -11.65 -2.09 -13.64
C ALA A 55 -12.31 -1.06 -14.56
N LYS A 56 -12.23 0.21 -14.18
CA LYS A 56 -12.76 1.35 -14.93
C LYS A 56 -11.82 2.55 -14.76
N GLN A 57 -11.98 3.55 -15.61
CA GLN A 57 -11.18 4.77 -15.54
C GLN A 57 -11.38 5.47 -14.18
N GLY A 58 -10.31 6.11 -13.69
CA GLY A 58 -10.27 6.74 -12.37
C GLY A 58 -9.81 5.82 -11.23
N PHE A 59 -9.65 4.51 -11.44
CA PHE A 59 -8.99 3.62 -10.47
C PHE A 59 -7.50 3.46 -10.78
N VAL A 60 -6.67 3.55 -9.75
CA VAL A 60 -5.22 3.36 -9.85
C VAL A 60 -4.76 2.42 -8.74
N VAL A 61 -3.85 1.50 -9.07
CA VAL A 61 -3.17 0.65 -8.09
C VAL A 61 -1.70 1.05 -8.03
N VAL A 62 -1.20 1.29 -6.83
CA VAL A 62 0.17 1.73 -6.59
C VAL A 62 0.87 0.75 -5.66
N ARG A 63 1.99 0.19 -6.10
CA ARG A 63 2.85 -0.63 -5.25
C ARG A 63 3.81 0.27 -4.48
N VAL A 64 3.86 0.09 -3.16
CA VAL A 64 4.72 0.84 -2.24
C VAL A 64 5.59 -0.12 -1.45
N ARG A 65 6.90 0.15 -1.44
CA ARG A 65 7.88 -0.55 -0.61
C ARG A 65 8.09 0.18 0.72
N VAL A 66 8.01 -0.55 1.83
CA VAL A 66 8.23 -0.05 3.20
C VAL A 66 9.31 -0.89 3.89
N ARG A 67 10.28 -0.24 4.53
CA ARG A 67 11.37 -0.93 5.24
C ARG A 67 10.83 -1.62 6.50
N LYS A 68 11.31 -2.81 6.79
CA LYS A 68 11.03 -3.57 8.02
C LYS A 68 11.83 -3.00 9.19
N GLY A 69 11.35 -3.30 10.40
CA GLY A 69 12.02 -2.92 11.66
C GLY A 69 11.46 -1.65 12.29
N GLY A 70 12.13 -1.22 13.35
CA GLY A 70 11.80 -0.01 14.10
C GLY A 70 12.27 1.28 13.43
N LEU A 71 12.01 2.40 14.11
CA LEU A 71 12.51 3.71 13.75
C LEU A 71 13.62 4.12 14.72
N ASN A 72 14.51 4.98 14.24
CA ASN A 72 15.54 5.60 15.05
C ASN A 72 15.24 7.10 15.16
N ARG A 73 15.24 7.64 16.38
CA ARG A 73 15.16 9.08 16.63
C ARG A 73 16.47 9.74 16.24
N PRO A 74 16.46 11.01 15.82
CA PRO A 74 17.71 11.76 15.70
C PRO A 74 18.39 11.85 17.07
N ARG A 75 19.71 11.69 17.09
CA ARG A 75 20.50 11.72 18.34
C ARG A 75 20.41 13.13 18.96
N PRO A 76 20.01 13.27 20.24
CA PRO A 76 20.02 14.57 20.91
C PRO A 76 21.42 15.17 20.94
N ARG A 77 21.53 16.49 20.69
CA ARG A 77 22.81 17.24 20.73
C ARG A 77 23.18 17.73 22.14
N SER A 78 22.19 17.94 23.00
CA SER A 78 22.38 18.45 24.37
C SER A 78 22.02 17.40 25.42
N GLY A 79 22.42 17.62 26.67
CA GLY A 79 22.04 16.79 27.81
C GLY A 79 20.54 16.51 27.90
N ARG A 80 20.19 15.26 28.21
CA ARG A 80 18.81 14.78 28.42
C ARG A 80 18.80 13.79 29.58
N ARG A 81 17.64 13.69 30.24
CA ARG A 81 17.42 12.63 31.25
C ARG A 81 17.64 11.25 30.62
N PRO A 82 18.17 10.25 31.36
CA PRO A 82 18.46 8.92 30.82
C PRO A 82 17.28 8.28 30.08
N LYS A 83 16.05 8.42 30.61
CA LYS A 83 14.84 7.90 29.95
C LYS A 83 14.54 8.48 28.55
N ARG A 84 15.10 9.64 28.22
CA ARG A 84 14.93 10.33 26.92
C ARG A 84 16.15 10.17 26.00
N MET A 85 17.17 9.41 26.41
CA MET A 85 18.38 9.15 25.62
C MET A 85 18.22 7.99 24.62
N GLY A 86 17.20 7.14 24.76
CA GLY A 86 16.94 6.01 23.86
C GLY A 86 16.66 6.44 22.42
N ILE A 87 17.36 5.81 21.45
CA ILE A 87 17.29 6.13 20.02
C ILE A 87 16.25 5.26 19.31
N GLY A 88 16.28 3.95 19.50
CA GLY A 88 15.40 3.00 18.83
C GLY A 88 14.01 2.96 19.45
N TYR A 89 12.98 2.93 18.63
CA TYR A 89 11.59 2.80 19.07
C TYR A 89 10.71 2.14 18.01
N ALA A 90 9.62 1.51 18.46
CA ALA A 90 8.62 0.98 17.56
C ALA A 90 7.79 2.13 16.95
N PRO A 91 7.51 2.11 15.63
CA PRO A 91 6.62 3.07 15.03
C PRO A 91 5.20 2.92 15.60
N HIS A 92 4.55 4.04 15.93
CA HIS A 92 3.13 4.05 16.32
C HIS A 92 2.20 3.67 15.15
N LYS A 93 2.63 3.94 13.91
CA LYS A 93 1.85 3.63 12.69
C LYS A 93 2.21 2.24 12.17
N SER A 94 1.22 1.52 11.68
CA SER A 94 1.46 0.25 10.98
C SER A 94 2.21 0.49 9.67
N ALA A 95 3.02 -0.48 9.23
CA ALA A 95 3.71 -0.41 7.93
C ALA A 95 2.73 -0.24 6.75
N GLN A 96 1.51 -0.74 6.90
CA GLN A 96 0.42 -0.58 5.95
C GLN A 96 -0.04 0.89 5.85
N LEU A 97 -0.31 1.53 6.99
CA LEU A 97 -0.70 2.94 7.03
C LEU A 97 0.44 3.85 6.49
N ILE A 98 1.70 3.52 6.82
CA ILE A 98 2.86 4.22 6.26
C ILE A 98 2.90 4.11 4.73
N ALA A 99 2.52 2.95 4.16
CA ALA A 99 2.46 2.77 2.71
C ALA A 99 1.37 3.65 2.07
N GLU A 100 0.18 3.70 2.68
CA GLU A 100 -0.94 4.53 2.23
C GLU A 100 -0.58 6.02 2.25
N GLU A 101 0.02 6.51 3.35
CA GLU A 101 0.45 7.90 3.48
C GLU A 101 1.57 8.26 2.49
N ARG A 102 2.43 7.32 2.12
CA ARG A 102 3.44 7.51 1.07
C ARG A 102 2.80 7.62 -0.32
N ALA A 103 1.83 6.76 -0.62
CA ALA A 103 1.08 6.82 -1.88
C ALA A 103 0.28 8.13 -2.00
N ALA A 104 -0.44 8.52 -0.94
CA ALA A 104 -1.26 9.73 -0.90
C ALA A 104 -0.45 11.03 -0.92
N ARG A 105 0.84 10.98 -0.56
CA ARG A 105 1.77 12.10 -0.74
C ARG A 105 2.29 12.19 -2.17
N LYS A 106 2.54 11.06 -2.83
CA LYS A 106 3.02 11.03 -4.22
C LYS A 106 1.92 11.41 -5.21
N TYR A 107 0.68 11.02 -4.94
CA TYR A 107 -0.48 11.33 -5.78
C TYR A 107 -1.51 12.14 -4.97
N PRO A 108 -1.32 13.46 -4.81
CA PRO A 108 -2.16 14.30 -3.97
C PRO A 108 -3.58 14.50 -4.54
N ASN A 109 -3.74 14.37 -5.85
CA ASN A 109 -5.02 14.45 -6.55
C ASN A 109 -5.88 13.18 -6.42
N LEU A 110 -5.33 12.09 -5.89
CA LEU A 110 -6.02 10.81 -5.72
C LEU A 110 -6.36 10.56 -4.25
N VAL A 111 -7.47 9.87 -4.01
CA VAL A 111 -7.91 9.45 -2.67
C VAL A 111 -7.59 7.97 -2.47
N VAL A 112 -7.06 7.61 -1.31
CA VAL A 112 -6.79 6.21 -0.95
C VAL A 112 -8.08 5.54 -0.51
N LEU A 113 -8.44 4.41 -1.12
CA LEU A 113 -9.54 3.56 -0.65
C LEU A 113 -9.08 2.54 0.40
N GLY A 114 -7.84 2.07 0.26
CA GLY A 114 -7.25 1.10 1.17
C GLY A 114 -6.06 0.39 0.52
N SER A 115 -5.47 -0.53 1.24
CA SER A 115 -4.29 -1.26 0.77
C SER A 115 -4.31 -2.73 1.20
N TYR A 116 -3.46 -3.53 0.55
CA TYR A 116 -3.25 -4.93 0.94
C TYR A 116 -1.79 -5.33 0.78
N TRP A 117 -1.38 -6.29 1.61
CA TRP A 117 -0.06 -6.90 1.54
C TRP A 117 0.08 -7.79 0.30
N VAL A 118 1.23 -7.71 -0.36
CA VAL A 118 1.52 -8.47 -1.58
C VAL A 118 2.77 -9.34 -1.45
N GLY A 119 3.74 -8.92 -0.66
CA GLY A 119 4.99 -9.66 -0.49
C GLY A 119 5.87 -9.04 0.56
N GLU A 120 6.85 -9.81 1.03
CA GLU A 120 7.91 -9.31 1.88
C GLU A 120 9.20 -10.08 1.62
N ASP A 121 10.32 -9.43 1.90
CA ASP A 121 11.63 -10.07 1.99
C ASP A 121 12.20 -9.81 3.40
N GLY A 122 13.50 -9.99 3.58
CA GLY A 122 14.16 -9.73 4.86
C GLY A 122 14.20 -8.25 5.25
N VAL A 123 14.16 -7.33 4.27
CA VAL A 123 14.45 -5.90 4.48
C VAL A 123 13.20 -5.02 4.31
N TYR A 124 12.26 -5.44 3.46
CA TYR A 124 11.11 -4.66 3.02
C TYR A 124 9.82 -5.48 3.00
N LYS A 125 8.70 -4.76 3.14
CA LYS A 125 7.34 -5.21 2.86
C LYS A 125 6.79 -4.42 1.68
N TRP A 126 6.04 -5.08 0.81
CA TRP A 126 5.34 -4.47 -0.30
C TRP A 126 3.84 -4.50 -0.06
N TYR A 127 3.23 -3.34 -0.25
CA TYR A 127 1.79 -3.14 -0.22
C TYR A 127 1.33 -2.60 -1.56
N GLU A 128 0.17 -3.03 -2.02
CA GLU A 128 -0.54 -2.38 -3.12
C GLU A 128 -1.67 -1.54 -2.52
N VAL A 129 -1.65 -0.25 -2.84
CA VAL A 129 -2.61 0.76 -2.41
C VAL A 129 -3.57 1.00 -3.57
N VAL A 130 -4.86 0.87 -3.32
CA VAL A 130 -5.92 1.19 -4.27
C VAL A 130 -6.30 2.65 -4.07
N MET A 131 -6.19 3.42 -5.13
CA MET A 131 -6.51 4.84 -5.16
C MET A 131 -7.57 5.14 -6.21
N VAL A 132 -8.34 6.20 -5.98
CA VAL A 132 -9.40 6.67 -6.88
C VAL A 132 -9.24 8.15 -7.15
N ASP A 133 -9.50 8.55 -8.39
CA ASP A 133 -9.60 9.94 -8.81
C ASP A 133 -11.01 10.48 -8.55
N PRO A 134 -11.22 11.39 -7.58
CA PRO A 134 -12.51 12.00 -7.30
C PRO A 134 -13.00 12.95 -8.40
N ALA A 135 -12.10 13.49 -9.24
CA ALA A 135 -12.47 14.46 -10.27
C ALA A 135 -13.05 13.78 -11.53
N HIS A 136 -12.77 12.49 -11.72
CA HIS A 136 -13.07 11.76 -12.94
C HIS A 136 -14.58 11.51 -13.13
N PRO A 137 -15.18 11.78 -14.32
CA PRO A 137 -16.62 11.66 -14.54
C PRO A 137 -17.18 10.26 -14.30
N VAL A 138 -16.43 9.22 -14.70
CA VAL A 138 -16.75 7.79 -14.47
C VAL A 138 -16.82 7.41 -12.98
N ILE A 139 -16.18 8.18 -12.09
CA ILE A 139 -16.29 7.98 -10.63
C ILE A 139 -17.49 8.74 -10.10
N LYS A 140 -17.73 9.97 -10.57
CA LYS A 140 -18.89 10.79 -10.20
C LYS A 140 -20.22 10.13 -10.55
N SER A 141 -20.29 9.44 -11.69
CA SER A 141 -21.50 8.72 -12.12
C SER A 141 -21.73 7.39 -11.38
N ASP A 142 -20.74 6.84 -10.67
CA ASP A 142 -20.87 5.55 -9.99
C ASP A 142 -21.50 5.70 -8.61
N LYS A 143 -22.72 5.18 -8.47
CA LYS A 143 -23.52 5.21 -7.24
C LYS A 143 -22.77 4.65 -6.02
N GLU A 144 -21.91 3.66 -6.18
CA GLU A 144 -21.19 3.04 -5.05
C GLU A 144 -19.95 3.83 -4.59
N ARG A 145 -19.37 4.65 -5.47
CA ARG A 145 -18.04 5.28 -5.26
C ARG A 145 -18.07 6.80 -5.35
N ASN A 146 -19.19 7.40 -5.70
CA ASN A 146 -19.36 8.84 -5.80
C ASN A 146 -19.11 9.57 -4.46
N TRP A 147 -19.26 8.89 -3.30
CA TRP A 147 -18.94 9.48 -2.00
C TRP A 147 -17.49 10.01 -1.90
N VAL A 148 -16.57 9.47 -2.70
CA VAL A 148 -15.17 9.93 -2.76
C VAL A 148 -15.04 11.33 -3.36
N CYS A 149 -15.96 11.74 -4.24
CA CYS A 149 -15.94 13.01 -4.94
C CYS A 149 -16.12 14.23 -4.01
N GLY A 150 -16.69 14.02 -2.82
CA GLY A 150 -16.86 15.08 -1.81
C GLY A 150 -15.58 15.38 -1.01
N PHE A 151 -14.56 14.54 -1.08
CA PHE A 151 -13.33 14.72 -0.31
C PHE A 151 -12.39 15.72 -0.99
N LYS A 152 -12.33 16.95 -0.45
CA LYS A 152 -11.28 17.93 -0.79
C LYS A 152 -10.15 17.85 0.25
N LYS A 153 -8.95 17.46 -0.18
CA LYS A 153 -7.75 17.50 0.67
C LYS A 153 -7.23 18.94 0.72
N VAL A 154 -7.35 19.59 1.87
CA VAL A 154 -6.73 20.92 2.08
C VAL A 154 -5.22 20.71 2.14
N LEU A 155 -4.50 21.17 1.12
CA LEU A 155 -3.04 21.18 1.12
C LEU A 155 -2.62 22.24 2.16
N LYS A 156 -2.06 21.79 3.30
CA LYS A 156 -1.32 22.72 4.18
C LYS A 156 -0.07 23.15 3.41
N LYS A 157 -0.03 24.44 3.05
CA LYS A 157 1.18 25.12 2.58
C LYS A 157 2.28 25.01 3.63
#